data_AF-A0A2V5T8X9-F1
#
_entry.id   AF-A0A2V5T8X9-F1
#
_cell.length_a   1.000
_cell.length_b   1.000
_cell.length_c   1.000
_cell.angle_alpha   90.00
_cell.angle_beta   90.00
_cell.angle_gamma   90.00
#
_symmetry.space_group_name_H-M   'P 1'
#
loop_
_entity.id
_entity.type
_entity.pdbx_description
1 polymer ?
#
loop_
_entity_poly.entity_id
_entity_poly.type
_entity_poly.pdbx_seq_one_letter_code
_entity_poly.pdbx_strand_id
1 'polypeptide(L)' 'EGAIGLGVDELRWPNVVRPGDVLTVETEIVDVRPSRSRPNYGIIRLRNVTTNQRGEVVQTMLASAMVPRRLKDNRTTDT' A
#
# COMPACT_ATOMS: atom_id res chain seq x y z
N GLU A 1 -11.62 -3.35 -4.80
CA GLU A 1 -11.12 -4.46 -3.96
C GLU A 1 -9.62 -4.60 -4.15
N GLY A 2 -8.84 -3.96 -3.28
CA GLY A 2 -7.42 -4.27 -3.11
C GLY A 2 -7.26 -4.92 -1.74
N ALA A 3 -6.44 -5.96 -1.64
CA ALA A 3 -6.17 -6.61 -0.37
C ALA A 3 -4.71 -6.38 0.01
N ILE A 4 -4.49 -5.69 1.13
CA ILE A 4 -3.21 -5.71 1.84
C ILE A 4 -3.21 -7.03 2.61
N GLY A 5 -2.48 -8.01 2.11
CA GLY A 5 -2.52 -9.37 2.66
C GLY A 5 -1.58 -10.36 2.00
N LEU A 6 -0.77 -9.91 1.03
CA LEU A 6 0.22 -10.78 0.40
C LEU A 6 1.49 -10.92 1.26
N GLY A 7 1.69 -10.01 2.22
CA GLY A 7 2.81 -10.05 3.14
C GLY A 7 3.08 -8.69 3.75
N VAL A 8 3.65 -8.71 4.95
CA VAL A 8 4.17 -7.56 5.68
C VAL A 8 5.62 -7.87 6.02
N ASP A 9 6.51 -6.96 5.65
CA ASP A 9 7.93 -7.00 5.94
C ASP A 9 8.31 -5.76 6.78
N GLU A 10 9.37 -5.88 7.58
CA GLU A 10 9.98 -4.74 8.28
C GLU A 10 9.00 -3.90 9.13
N LEU A 11 7.96 -4.52 9.70
CA LEU A 11 7.07 -3.82 10.62
C LEU A 11 7.82 -3.44 11.90
N ARG A 12 7.86 -2.15 12.21
CA ARG A 12 8.47 -1.62 13.44
C ARG A 12 7.56 -0.60 14.11
N TRP A 13 7.70 -0.52 15.43
CA TRP A 13 7.00 0.42 16.32
C TRP A 13 8.02 1.25 17.11
N PRO A 14 8.63 2.30 16.52
CA PRO A 14 9.74 3.00 17.16
C PRO A 14 9.33 3.80 18.40
N ASN A 15 8.09 4.29 18.44
CA ASN A 15 7.55 5.10 19.52
C ASN A 15 6.14 4.62 19.90
N VAL A 16 5.76 4.85 21.15
CA VAL A 16 4.44 4.48 21.70
C VAL A 16 3.39 5.48 21.25
N VAL A 17 2.24 4.97 20.77
CA VAL A 17 1.02 5.76 20.58
C VAL A 17 0.26 5.84 21.90
N ARG A 18 -0.23 7.02 22.27
CA ARG A 18 -1.06 7.22 23.46
C ARG A 18 -2.50 7.60 23.09
N PRO A 19 -3.48 7.35 23.98
CA PRO A 19 -4.83 7.87 23.80
C PRO A 19 -4.82 9.38 23.53
N GLY A 20 -5.53 9.81 22.49
CA GLY A 20 -5.58 11.22 22.06
C GLY A 20 -4.49 11.65 21.08
N ASP A 21 -3.50 10.80 20.74
CA ASP A 21 -2.58 11.10 19.64
C ASP A 21 -3.34 11.15 18.30
N VAL A 22 -2.96 12.11 17.45
CA VAL A 22 -3.48 12.24 16.08
C VAL A 22 -2.44 11.66 15.14
N LEU A 23 -2.81 10.62 14.40
CA LEU A 23 -1.89 9.91 13.53
C LEU A 23 -2.05 10.34 12.06
N THR A 24 -0.92 10.52 11.38
CA THR A 24 -0.85 10.73 9.93
C THR A 24 -0.04 9.59 9.32
N VAL A 25 -0.54 9.00 8.24
CA VAL A 25 0.16 7.93 7.51
C VAL A 25 0.56 8.46 6.14
N GLU A 26 1.84 8.38 5.84
CA GLU A 26 2.35 8.55 4.48
C GLU A 26 2.60 7.17 3.86
N THR A 27 2.04 6.95 2.67
CA THR A 27 2.20 5.72 1.91
C THR A 27 2.91 6.01 0.60
N GLU A 28 4.07 5.41 0.41
CA GLU A 28 4.83 5.46 -0.84
C GLU A 28 4.72 4.11 -1.57
N ILE A 29 4.37 4.13 -2.85
CA ILE A 29 4.44 2.92 -3.69
C ILE A 29 5.87 2.76 -4.21
N VAL A 30 6.57 1.75 -3.70
CA VAL A 30 8.00 1.54 -3.98
C VAL A 30 8.25 0.50 -5.09
N ASP A 31 7.25 -0.33 -5.42
CA ASP A 31 7.31 -1.26 -6.56
C ASP A 31 5.91 -1.59 -7.09
N VAL A 32 5.81 -1.90 -8.38
CA VAL A 32 4.59 -2.31 -9.08
C VAL A 32 4.90 -3.40 -10.10
N ARG A 33 4.23 -4.53 -10.01
CA ARG A 33 4.36 -5.62 -10.98
C ARG A 33 3.02 -6.29 -11.33
N PRO A 34 2.82 -6.78 -12.56
CA PRO A 34 1.66 -7.61 -12.89
C PRO A 34 1.62 -8.90 -12.06
N SER A 35 0.42 -9.36 -11.69
CA SER A 35 0.28 -10.70 -11.10
C SER A 35 0.36 -11.77 -12.18
N ARG A 36 1.22 -12.78 -11.98
CA ARG A 36 1.36 -13.92 -12.89
C ARG A 36 0.16 -14.87 -12.84
N SER A 37 -0.47 -15.01 -11.68
CA SER A 37 -1.60 -15.93 -11.47
C SER A 37 -2.97 -15.26 -11.61
N ARG A 38 -3.04 -13.93 -11.54
CA ARG A 38 -4.29 -13.16 -11.67
C ARG A 38 -4.12 -12.02 -12.69
N PRO A 39 -4.33 -12.28 -14.00
CA PRO A 39 -4.04 -11.33 -15.08
C PRO A 39 -4.71 -9.95 -14.98
N ASN A 40 -5.87 -9.88 -14.31
CA ASN A 40 -6.61 -8.63 -14.10
C ASN A 40 -6.13 -7.83 -12.87
N TYR A 41 -5.04 -8.24 -12.23
CA TYR A 41 -4.50 -7.63 -11.02
C TYR A 41 -3.01 -7.30 -11.15
N GLY A 42 -2.60 -6.24 -10.48
CA GLY A 42 -1.22 -5.94 -10.15
C GLY A 42 -0.92 -6.26 -8.69
N ILE A 43 0.37 -6.34 -8.37
CA ILE A 43 0.91 -6.38 -7.01
C ILE A 43 1.73 -5.11 -6.83
N ILE A 44 1.44 -4.36 -5.77
CA ILE A 44 2.22 -3.20 -5.34
C ILE A 44 3.00 -3.55 -4.08
N ARG A 45 4.21 -3.03 -3.95
CA ARG A 45 4.93 -2.94 -2.67
C ARG A 45 4.83 -1.50 -2.19
N LEU A 46 4.44 -1.33 -0.95
CA LEU A 46 4.20 -0.02 -0.35
C LEU A 46 5.01 0.13 0.94
N ARG A 47 5.51 1.33 1.17
CA ARG A 47 6.15 1.76 2.42
C ARG A 47 5.19 2.67 3.15
N ASN A 48 4.88 2.34 4.39
CA ASN A 48 4.15 3.23 5.29
C ASN A 48 5.09 3.81 6.33
N VAL A 49 4.94 5.10 6.56
CA VAL A 49 5.47 5.81 7.72
C VAL A 49 4.30 6.49 8.41
N THR A 50 4.06 6.11 9.66
CA THR A 50 3.01 6.72 10.48
C THR A 50 3.67 7.61 11.52
N THR A 51 3.24 8.87 11.58
CA THR A 51 3.68 9.85 12.57
C THR A 51 2.53 10.30 13.45
N ASN A 52 2.84 10.76 14.66
CA ASN A 52 1.86 11.46 15.50
C ASN A 52 1.91 12.99 15.27
N GLN A 53 1.09 13.76 16.00
CA GLN A 53 1.00 15.22 15.93
C GLN A 53 2.29 15.96 16.32
N ARG A 54 3.25 15.27 16.95
CA ARG A 54 4.57 15.83 17.30
C ARG A 54 5.62 15.53 16.22
N GLY A 55 5.23 14.85 15.14
CA GLY A 55 6.15 14.41 14.08
C GLY A 55 6.97 13.17 14.45
N GLU A 56 6.68 12.51 15.57
CA GLU A 56 7.39 11.29 15.98
C GLU A 56 6.90 10.11 15.14
N VAL A 57 7.82 9.33 14.57
CA VAL A 57 7.47 8.09 13.86
C VAL A 57 7.04 7.03 14.86
N VAL A 58 5.77 6.64 14.81
CA VAL A 58 5.20 5.62 15.70
C VAL A 58 5.14 4.26 15.04
N GLN A 59 5.15 4.19 13.71
CA GLN A 59 5.12 2.94 12.96
C GLN A 59 5.80 3.08 11.60
N THR A 60 6.55 2.04 11.20
CA THR A 60 7.06 1.88 9.83
C THR A 60 6.78 0.47 9.33
N MET A 61 6.51 0.29 8.04
CA MET A 61 6.15 -1.01 7.46
C MET A 61 6.42 -1.02 5.96
N LEU A 62 6.90 -2.16 5.46
CA LEU A 62 6.79 -2.53 4.06
C LEU A 62 5.68 -3.56 3.92
N ALA A 63 4.80 -3.40 2.94
CA ALA A 63 3.73 -4.37 2.70
C ALA A 63 3.53 -4.60 1.21
N SER A 64 2.97 -5.76 0.88
CA SER A 64 2.55 -6.08 -0.48
C SER A 64 1.03 -6.18 -0.55
N ALA A 65 0.45 -5.53 -1.55
CA ALA A 65 -0.99 -5.54 -1.79
C ALA A 65 -1.31 -5.93 -3.22
N MET A 66 -2.37 -6.71 -3.40
CA MET A 66 -2.94 -6.97 -4.71
C MET A 66 -3.96 -5.88 -5.04
N VAL A 67 -3.87 -5.29 -6.22
CA VAL A 67 -4.77 -4.22 -6.67
C VAL A 67 -5.34 -4.51 -8.04
N PRO A 68 -6.61 -4.18 -8.33
CA PRO A 68 -7.17 -4.36 -9.66
C PRO A 68 -6.39 -3.54 -10.68
N ARG A 69 -6.10 -4.15 -11.83
CA ARG A 69 -5.56 -3.42 -12.97
C ARG A 69 -6.71 -2.73 -13.70
N ARG A 70 -6.49 -1.50 -14.16
CA ARG A 70 -7.41 -0.87 -15.11
C ARG A 70 -7.52 -1.74 -16.36
N LEU A 71 -8.73 -2.22 -16.67
CA LEU A 71 -9.03 -2.88 -17.93
C LEU A 71 -8.74 -1.89 -19.08
N LYS A 72 -8.12 -2.36 -20.17
CA LYS A 72 -8.12 -1.58 -21.40
C LYS A 72 -9.54 -1.58 -21.92
N ASP A 73 -10.14 -0.40 -22.08
CA ASP A 73 -11.42 -0.29 -22.78
C ASP A 73 -11.18 -0.65 -24.24
N ASN A 74 -11.85 -1.68 -24.74
CA ASN A 74 -11.73 -2.15 -26.13
C ASN A 74 -12.73 -1.44 -27.06
N ARG A 75 -13.34 -0.33 -26.64
CA ARG A 75 -14.30 0.44 -27.45
C ARG A 75 -13.65 1.40 -28.46
N THR A 76 -12.72 0.93 -29.29
CA THR A 76 -12.34 1.68 -30.50
C THR A 76 -11.78 0.76 -31.58
N THR A 77 -12.66 -0.03 -32.20
CA THR A 77 -12.51 -0.46 -33.60
C THR A 77 -13.90 -0.87 -34.09
N ASP A 78 -14.73 0.13 -34.36
CA ASP A 78 -15.74 0.04 -35.42
C ASP A 78 -15.44 1.25 -36.32
N THR A 79 -14.79 0.98 -37.44
CA THR A 79 -14.69 1.86 -38.61
C THR A 79 -15.06 0.99 -39.81
#